data_AF-A0A1F1QGM4-F1
#
_entry.id   AF-A0A1F1QGM4-F1
#
_cell.length_a   1.000
_cell.length_b   1.000
_cell.length_c   1.000
_cell.angle_alpha   90.00
_cell.angle_beta   90.00
_cell.angle_gamma   90.00
#
_symmetry.space_group_name_H-M   'P 1'
#
loop_
_entity.id
_entity.type
_entity.pdbx_description
1 polymer ?
#
loop_
_entity_poly.entity_id
_entity_poly.type
_entity_poly.pdbx_seq_one_letter_code
_entity_poly.pdbx_strand_id
1 'polypeptide(L)'
;MYIIRQQWLQDNAIRKWYFLAAILILFGGCSTAILVSDAPQNQWLSQTIFSRFLVFSLLVPVQILLLLSTFRVRLQDIYVTGSRRIIWKQLEYRLAIALLVTLVPWAVGCLIGMFLNGWGTRLGTIVAEALIRYLYLALSCLAILLLVSLCLLASKRIWAFLAGFVLSGISYFLNVNHHFSLFYDFLIDDLGTLLLSRLPILLSIVLFLAVGVQMEIARKDW
;
A
#
# COMPACT_ATOMS: atom_id res chain seq x y z
N MET A 1 7.29 21.72 17.35
CA MET A 1 6.15 22.59 16.95
C MET A 1 6.35 23.23 15.56
N TYR A 2 7.54 23.74 15.23
CA TYR A 2 7.81 24.36 13.91
C TYR A 2 7.73 23.39 12.72
N ILE A 3 8.22 22.15 12.91
CA ILE A 3 8.21 21.07 11.90
C ILE A 3 6.79 20.67 11.50
N ILE A 4 5.88 20.58 12.48
CA ILE A 4 4.46 20.26 12.27
C ILE A 4 3.79 21.37 11.45
N ARG A 5 4.12 22.64 11.73
CA ARG A 5 3.58 23.79 10.99
C ARG A 5 4.06 23.84 9.54
N GLN A 6 5.31 23.48 9.26
CA GLN A 6 5.84 23.41 7.89
C GLN A 6 5.34 22.19 7.11
N GLN A 7 5.14 21.05 7.77
CA GLN A 7 4.44 19.90 7.16
C GLN A 7 3.00 20.26 6.82
N TRP A 8 2.28 20.92 7.72
CA TRP A 8 0.90 21.35 7.53
C TRP A 8 0.72 22.32 6.34
N LEU A 9 1.65 23.27 6.13
CA LEU A 9 1.63 24.17 4.98
C LEU A 9 1.87 23.44 3.65
N GLN A 10 2.74 22.42 3.63
CA GLN A 10 2.94 21.56 2.46
C GLN A 10 1.73 20.66 2.23
N ASP A 11 1.09 20.19 3.29
CA ASP A 11 -0.09 19.34 3.20
C ASP A 11 -1.26 20.09 2.59
N ASN A 12 -1.42 21.39 2.84
CA ASN A 12 -2.42 22.19 2.15
C ASN A 12 -2.16 22.33 0.64
N ALA A 13 -0.89 22.41 0.22
CA ALA A 13 -0.53 22.44 -1.20
C ALA A 13 -0.72 21.08 -1.88
N ILE A 14 -0.53 19.99 -1.13
CA ILE A 14 -0.59 18.61 -1.64
C ILE A 14 -1.96 17.96 -1.38
N ARG A 15 -2.85 18.62 -0.62
CA ARG A 15 -4.20 18.15 -0.25
C ARG A 15 -5.03 17.76 -1.47
N LYS A 16 -4.90 18.52 -2.55
CA LYS A 16 -5.57 18.24 -3.82
C LYS A 16 -5.17 16.87 -4.37
N TRP A 17 -3.89 16.52 -4.32
CA TRP A 17 -3.39 15.22 -4.78
C TRP A 17 -3.86 14.07 -3.90
N TYR A 18 -3.88 14.23 -2.58
CA TYR A 18 -4.44 13.23 -1.68
C TYR A 18 -5.93 13.01 -1.94
N PHE A 19 -6.69 14.08 -2.12
CA PHE A 19 -8.13 14.00 -2.41
C PHE A 19 -8.40 13.33 -3.76
N LEU A 20 -7.64 13.69 -4.80
CA LEU A 20 -7.80 13.13 -6.15
C LEU A 20 -7.43 11.64 -6.16
N ALA A 21 -6.35 11.25 -5.47
CA ALA A 21 -5.98 9.86 -5.29
C ALA A 21 -7.05 9.08 -4.51
N ALA A 22 -7.58 9.64 -3.41
CA ALA A 22 -8.65 9.00 -2.65
C ALA A 22 -9.90 8.75 -3.50
N ILE A 23 -10.32 9.73 -4.32
CA ILE A 23 -11.46 9.57 -5.22
C ILE A 23 -11.20 8.49 -6.28
N LEU A 24 -10.03 8.55 -6.94
CA LEU A 24 -9.65 7.58 -7.96
C LEU A 24 -9.68 6.16 -7.39
N ILE A 25 -9.11 5.97 -6.20
CA ILE A 25 -9.04 4.68 -5.52
C ILE A 25 -10.41 4.22 -5.03
N LEU A 26 -11.29 5.14 -4.59
CA LEU A 26 -12.66 4.83 -4.22
C LEU A 26 -13.45 4.30 -5.43
N PHE A 27 -13.36 4.95 -6.59
CA PHE A 27 -14.00 4.46 -7.81
C PHE A 27 -13.40 3.14 -8.29
N GLY A 28 -12.09 2.97 -8.14
CA GLY A 28 -11.41 1.70 -8.37
C GLY A 28 -11.92 0.57 -7.48
N GLY A 29 -12.14 0.85 -6.19
CA GLY A 29 -12.74 -0.10 -5.26
C GLY A 29 -14.19 -0.42 -5.59
N CYS A 30 -14.99 0.57 -6.03
CA CYS A 30 -16.37 0.31 -6.47
C CYS A 30 -16.44 -0.59 -7.71
N SER A 31 -15.49 -0.46 -8.65
CA SER A 31 -15.51 -1.22 -9.90
C SER A 31 -15.16 -2.70 -9.72
N THR A 32 -14.53 -3.09 -8.61
CA THR A 32 -14.24 -4.50 -8.28
C THR A 32 -15.53 -5.32 -8.18
N ALA A 33 -16.62 -4.70 -7.74
CA ALA A 33 -17.90 -5.36 -7.58
C ALA A 33 -18.69 -5.46 -8.90
N ILE A 34 -18.51 -4.51 -9.83
CA ILE A 34 -19.22 -4.47 -11.12
C ILE A 34 -18.70 -5.55 -12.08
N LEU A 35 -17.42 -5.91 -11.97
CA LEU A 35 -16.75 -6.86 -12.89
C LEU A 35 -17.11 -8.34 -12.69
N VAL A 36 -17.96 -8.69 -11.72
CA VAL A 36 -18.11 -10.09 -11.24
C VAL A 36 -19.58 -10.52 -11.13
N SER A 37 -20.51 -9.90 -11.88
CA SER A 37 -21.93 -10.32 -11.87
C SER A 37 -22.14 -11.79 -12.26
N ASP A 38 -21.17 -12.43 -12.90
CA ASP A 38 -21.34 -13.73 -13.59
C ASP A 38 -20.49 -14.88 -13.03
N ALA A 39 -19.76 -14.71 -11.92
CA ALA A 39 -18.83 -15.72 -11.41
C ALA A 39 -19.43 -16.68 -10.34
N PRO A 40 -19.04 -17.97 -10.33
CA PRO A 40 -19.55 -18.96 -9.38
C PRO A 40 -19.20 -18.65 -7.92
N GLN A 41 -20.13 -18.98 -7.00
CA GLN A 41 -20.17 -18.58 -5.59
C GLN A 41 -18.90 -18.82 -4.75
N ASN A 42 -17.98 -19.71 -5.17
CA ASN A 42 -16.82 -20.12 -4.36
C ASN A 42 -15.56 -19.26 -4.59
N GLN A 43 -15.49 -18.42 -5.62
CA GLN A 43 -14.33 -17.53 -5.89
C GLN A 43 -14.60 -16.06 -5.52
N TRP A 44 -15.66 -15.84 -4.74
CA TRP A 44 -16.24 -14.53 -4.47
C TRP A 44 -15.26 -13.54 -3.82
N LEU A 45 -14.56 -13.95 -2.76
CA LEU A 45 -13.65 -13.08 -2.00
C LEU A 45 -12.43 -12.62 -2.80
N SER A 46 -11.95 -13.48 -3.70
CA SER A 46 -10.75 -13.24 -4.50
C SER A 46 -10.99 -12.43 -5.77
N GLN A 47 -12.23 -12.43 -6.27
CA GLN A 47 -12.62 -11.71 -7.47
C GLN A 47 -13.34 -10.39 -7.17
N THR A 48 -14.17 -10.31 -6.11
CA THR A 48 -15.01 -9.13 -5.83
C THR A 48 -14.40 -8.10 -4.88
N ILE A 49 -13.76 -8.51 -3.77
CA ILE A 49 -13.29 -7.57 -2.74
C ILE A 49 -11.83 -7.15 -2.98
N PHE A 50 -11.05 -8.06 -3.55
CA PHE A 50 -9.60 -7.96 -3.63
C PHE A 50 -9.10 -8.25 -5.05
N SER A 51 -9.71 -7.62 -6.07
CA SER A 51 -9.31 -7.82 -7.47
C SER A 51 -7.81 -7.55 -7.66
N ARG A 52 -7.03 -8.62 -7.90
CA ARG A 52 -5.57 -8.60 -8.10
C ARG A 52 -5.17 -7.58 -9.15
N PHE A 53 -5.96 -7.54 -10.23
CA PHE A 53 -5.72 -6.67 -11.36
C PHE A 53 -5.82 -5.20 -10.96
N LEU A 54 -6.88 -4.80 -10.25
CA LEU A 54 -7.06 -3.41 -9.81
C LEU A 54 -6.07 -3.03 -8.70
N VAL A 55 -5.68 -3.97 -7.84
CA VAL A 55 -4.59 -3.74 -6.88
C VAL A 55 -3.27 -3.44 -7.60
N PHE A 56 -2.91 -4.25 -8.62
CA PHE A 56 -1.69 -4.07 -9.41
C PHE A 56 -1.70 -2.81 -10.31
N SER A 57 -2.79 -2.58 -11.04
CA SER A 57 -2.87 -1.53 -12.05
C SER A 57 -3.24 -0.16 -11.48
N LEU A 58 -3.92 -0.11 -10.33
CA LEU A 58 -4.44 1.13 -9.76
C LEU A 58 -3.90 1.40 -8.35
N LEU A 59 -4.11 0.49 -7.39
CA LEU A 59 -3.78 0.75 -5.98
C LEU A 59 -2.27 0.97 -5.77
N VAL A 60 -1.45 0.01 -6.21
CA VAL A 60 0.00 0.05 -6.02
C VAL A 60 0.63 1.24 -6.76
N PRO A 61 0.36 1.50 -8.06
CA PRO A 61 0.98 2.62 -8.77
C PRO A 61 0.63 3.98 -8.16
N VAL A 62 -0.63 4.16 -7.74
CA VAL A 62 -1.08 5.41 -7.10
C VAL A 62 -0.39 5.61 -5.75
N GLN A 63 -0.22 4.56 -4.95
CA GLN A 63 0.53 4.63 -3.68
C GLN A 63 1.99 5.04 -3.92
N ILE A 64 2.66 4.43 -4.90
CA ILE A 64 4.05 4.75 -5.25
C ILE A 64 4.15 6.21 -5.73
N LEU A 65 3.25 6.66 -6.61
CA LEU A 65 3.24 8.03 -7.13
C LEU A 65 2.95 9.06 -6.02
N LEU A 66 2.03 8.77 -5.09
CA LEU A 66 1.79 9.61 -3.92
C LEU A 66 3.04 9.75 -3.07
N LEU A 67 3.72 8.64 -2.74
CA LEU A 67 4.95 8.70 -1.96
C LEU A 67 6.04 9.51 -2.67
N LEU A 68 6.28 9.27 -3.97
CA LEU A 68 7.34 9.94 -4.74
C LEU A 68 7.07 11.43 -4.97
N SER A 69 5.81 11.84 -5.06
CA SER A 69 5.42 13.24 -5.24
C SER A 69 5.47 14.03 -3.92
N THR A 70 5.12 13.38 -2.81
CA THR A 70 4.98 14.02 -1.50
C THR A 70 6.25 13.99 -0.65
N PHE A 71 7.08 12.94 -0.78
CA PHE A 71 8.31 12.82 -0.02
C PHE A 71 9.45 13.59 -0.69
N ARG A 72 9.99 14.58 0.02
CA ARG A 72 11.18 15.33 -0.37
C ARG A 72 12.09 15.45 0.84
N VAL A 73 13.30 14.94 0.74
CA VAL A 73 14.34 15.15 1.76
C VAL A 73 14.79 16.61 1.66
N ARG A 74 14.63 17.38 2.73
CA ARG A 74 15.08 18.78 2.82
C ARG A 74 16.23 18.87 3.81
N LEU A 75 17.39 19.32 3.34
CA LEU A 75 18.56 19.51 4.20
C LEU A 75 18.31 20.58 5.27
N GLN A 76 17.48 21.59 4.98
CA GLN A 76 17.11 22.65 5.93
C GLN A 76 16.46 22.10 7.21
N ASP A 77 15.63 21.06 7.09
CA ASP A 77 14.94 20.47 8.25
C ASP A 77 15.94 19.77 9.18
N ILE A 78 17.03 19.23 8.61
CA ILE A 78 18.15 18.62 9.35
C ILE A 78 18.92 19.69 10.11
N TYR A 79 19.25 20.81 9.46
CA TYR A 79 19.99 21.92 10.09
C TYR A 79 19.23 22.56 11.24
N VAL A 80 17.90 22.71 11.11
CA VAL A 80 17.05 23.32 12.15
C VAL A 80 16.92 22.43 13.39
N THR A 81 16.93 21.11 13.21
CA THR A 81 16.75 20.16 14.32
C THR A 81 18.03 19.55 14.87
N GLY A 82 19.16 19.74 14.18
CA GLY A 82 20.44 19.14 14.56
C GLY A 82 20.44 17.61 14.52
N SER A 83 19.40 16.96 13.99
CA SER A 83 19.27 15.50 13.98
C SER A 83 18.59 15.01 12.72
N ARG A 84 19.20 14.02 12.07
CA ARG A 84 18.67 13.37 10.86
C ARG A 84 17.58 12.35 11.15
N ARG A 85 17.29 12.05 12.42
CA ARG A 85 16.10 11.29 12.86
C ARG A 85 14.80 11.93 12.36
N ILE A 86 14.82 13.22 12.03
CA ILE A 86 13.69 13.91 11.41
C ILE A 86 13.29 13.31 10.07
N ILE A 87 14.24 12.81 9.27
CA ILE A 87 13.95 12.19 7.96
C ILE A 87 13.13 10.93 8.16
N TRP A 88 13.49 10.11 9.17
CA TRP A 88 12.73 8.91 9.51
C TRP A 88 11.30 9.26 9.94
N LYS A 89 11.13 10.27 10.80
CA LYS A 89 9.80 10.73 11.25
C LYS A 89 8.96 11.32 10.12
N GLN A 90 9.57 12.05 9.20
CA GLN A 90 8.90 12.54 8.00
C GLN A 90 8.48 11.39 7.07
N LEU A 91 9.34 10.38 6.92
CA LEU A 91 9.05 9.21 6.10
C LEU A 91 7.92 8.38 6.70
N GLU A 92 7.98 8.09 8.00
CA GLU A 92 6.93 7.38 8.76
C GLU A 92 5.57 8.06 8.57
N TYR A 93 5.52 9.39 8.72
CA TYR A 93 4.31 10.18 8.50
C TYR A 93 3.79 10.08 7.06
N ARG A 94 4.68 10.19 6.06
CA ARG A 94 4.30 10.13 4.64
C ARG A 94 3.84 8.72 4.23
N LEU A 95 4.46 7.68 4.75
CA LEU A 95 4.03 6.29 4.55
C LEU A 95 2.65 6.07 5.15
N ALA A 96 2.43 6.51 6.39
CA ALA A 96 1.13 6.38 7.05
C ALA A 96 0.02 7.10 6.28
N ILE A 97 0.25 8.34 5.82
CA ILE A 97 -0.73 9.07 5.00
C ILE A 97 -0.98 8.38 3.67
N ALA A 98 0.06 7.96 2.95
CA ALA A 98 -0.10 7.30 1.65
C ALA A 98 -0.94 6.01 1.79
N LEU A 99 -0.69 5.23 2.83
CA LEU A 99 -1.49 4.03 3.13
C LEU A 99 -2.92 4.40 3.49
N LEU A 100 -3.15 5.36 4.38
CA LEU A 100 -4.50 5.72 4.84
C LEU A 100 -5.34 6.31 3.70
N VAL A 101 -4.78 7.22 2.91
CA VAL A 101 -5.44 7.88 1.78
C VAL A 101 -5.79 6.93 0.64
N THR A 102 -5.16 5.75 0.58
CA THR A 102 -5.44 4.76 -0.49
C THR A 102 -6.23 3.58 0.04
N LEU A 103 -5.81 2.96 1.14
CA LEU A 103 -6.47 1.78 1.67
C LEU A 103 -7.87 2.07 2.22
N VAL A 104 -8.08 3.20 2.93
CA VAL A 104 -9.41 3.52 3.47
C VAL A 104 -10.42 3.77 2.34
N PRO A 105 -10.15 4.62 1.34
CA PRO A 105 -11.07 4.79 0.22
C PRO A 105 -11.26 3.52 -0.61
N TRP A 106 -10.24 2.67 -0.72
CA TRP A 106 -10.36 1.36 -1.37
C TRP A 106 -11.36 0.47 -0.63
N ALA A 107 -11.20 0.29 0.68
CA ALA A 107 -12.10 -0.51 1.50
C ALA A 107 -13.54 0.02 1.45
N VAL A 108 -13.71 1.35 1.53
CA VAL A 108 -15.03 1.99 1.38
C VAL A 108 -15.62 1.74 0.00
N GLY A 109 -14.83 1.86 -1.07
CA GLY A 109 -15.26 1.57 -2.44
C GLY A 109 -15.72 0.12 -2.60
N CYS A 110 -14.94 -0.84 -2.09
CA CYS A 110 -15.31 -2.26 -2.11
C CYS A 110 -16.62 -2.51 -1.35
N LEU A 111 -16.81 -1.91 -0.16
CA LEU A 111 -18.04 -2.03 0.61
C LEU A 111 -19.25 -1.46 -0.14
N ILE A 112 -19.13 -0.27 -0.74
CA ILE A 112 -20.19 0.34 -1.56
C ILE A 112 -20.56 -0.61 -2.71
N GLY A 113 -19.56 -1.13 -3.43
CA GLY A 113 -19.78 -2.09 -4.50
C GLY A 113 -20.51 -3.36 -4.04
N MET A 114 -20.15 -3.90 -2.87
CA MET A 114 -20.84 -5.06 -2.29
C MET A 114 -22.30 -4.77 -1.95
N PHE A 115 -22.59 -3.60 -1.38
CA PHE A 115 -23.97 -3.22 -1.05
C PHE A 115 -24.82 -3.04 -2.30
N LEU A 116 -24.29 -2.39 -3.34
CA LEU A 116 -25.00 -2.18 -4.62
C LEU A 116 -25.38 -3.50 -5.30
N ASN A 117 -24.55 -4.54 -5.15
CA ASN A 117 -24.82 -5.86 -5.73
C ASN A 117 -25.67 -6.77 -4.82
N GLY A 118 -26.17 -6.29 -3.67
CA GLY A 118 -27.04 -7.06 -2.79
C GLY A 118 -26.34 -8.05 -1.85
N TRP A 119 -25.00 -7.95 -1.69
CA TRP A 119 -24.21 -8.89 -0.88
C TRP A 119 -24.05 -8.47 0.59
N GLY A 120 -24.75 -7.41 1.01
CA GLY A 120 -24.63 -6.84 2.36
C GLY A 120 -24.97 -7.82 3.49
N THR A 121 -25.86 -8.79 3.26
CA THR A 121 -26.26 -9.80 4.26
C THR A 121 -25.16 -10.82 4.54
N ARG A 122 -24.20 -11.00 3.63
CA ARG A 122 -23.08 -11.93 3.78
C ARG A 122 -21.86 -11.31 4.44
N LEU A 123 -21.82 -9.98 4.63
CA LEU A 123 -20.70 -9.30 5.29
C LEU A 123 -20.40 -9.93 6.64
N GLY A 124 -21.43 -10.17 7.46
CA GLY A 124 -21.29 -10.72 8.82
C GLY A 124 -20.54 -12.06 8.89
N THR A 125 -20.68 -12.92 7.89
CA THR A 125 -20.05 -14.25 7.90
C THR A 125 -18.60 -14.23 7.41
N ILE A 126 -18.20 -13.22 6.63
CA ILE A 126 -16.85 -13.12 6.04
C ILE A 126 -15.99 -12.00 6.63
N VAL A 127 -16.49 -11.21 7.60
CA VAL A 127 -15.76 -10.05 8.15
C VAL A 127 -14.36 -10.44 8.63
N ALA A 128 -14.25 -11.54 9.41
CA ALA A 128 -12.97 -11.94 10.00
C ALA A 128 -11.94 -12.31 8.93
N GLU A 129 -12.35 -13.10 7.93
CA GLU A 129 -11.49 -13.50 6.83
C GLU A 129 -11.09 -12.30 5.95
N ALA A 130 -12.05 -11.45 5.61
CA ALA A 130 -11.80 -10.23 4.85
C ALA A 130 -10.84 -9.30 5.58
N LEU A 131 -10.93 -9.18 6.91
CA LEU A 131 -10.06 -8.34 7.72
C LEU A 131 -8.62 -8.88 7.75
N ILE A 132 -8.43 -10.19 7.85
CA ILE A 132 -7.09 -10.81 7.77
C ILE A 132 -6.45 -10.58 6.40
N ARG A 133 -7.21 -10.81 5.32
CA ARG A 133 -6.74 -10.58 3.95
C ARG A 133 -6.46 -9.10 3.69
N TYR A 134 -7.25 -8.20 4.26
CA TYR A 134 -7.02 -6.75 4.20
C TYR A 134 -5.76 -6.33 4.96
N LEU A 135 -5.51 -6.92 6.13
CA LEU A 135 -4.26 -6.71 6.87
C LEU A 135 -3.05 -7.17 6.05
N TYR A 136 -3.16 -8.31 5.37
CA TYR A 136 -2.12 -8.79 4.47
C TYR A 136 -1.89 -7.83 3.30
N LEU A 137 -2.95 -7.32 2.67
CA LEU A 137 -2.85 -6.30 1.64
C LEU A 137 -2.16 -5.04 2.16
N ALA A 138 -2.53 -4.56 3.35
CA ALA A 138 -1.91 -3.39 3.96
C ALA A 138 -0.41 -3.59 4.22
N LEU A 139 -0.02 -4.77 4.72
CA LEU A 139 1.39 -5.14 4.90
C LEU A 139 2.14 -5.25 3.56
N SER A 140 1.49 -5.76 2.52
CA SER A 140 2.07 -5.88 1.18
C SER A 140 2.33 -4.49 0.58
N CYS A 141 1.35 -3.59 0.68
CA CYS A 141 1.48 -2.19 0.30
C CYS A 141 2.59 -1.48 1.09
N LEU A 142 2.68 -1.72 2.41
CA LEU A 142 3.74 -1.18 3.25
C LEU A 142 5.12 -1.67 2.82
N ALA A 143 5.27 -2.96 2.52
CA ALA A 143 6.53 -3.54 2.05
C ALA A 143 6.98 -2.88 0.72
N ILE A 144 6.05 -2.74 -0.24
CA ILE A 144 6.35 -2.07 -1.52
C ILE A 144 6.76 -0.60 -1.28
N LEU A 145 6.04 0.13 -0.43
CA LEU A 145 6.37 1.52 -0.14
C LEU A 145 7.70 1.67 0.60
N LEU A 146 8.06 0.76 1.49
CA LEU A 146 9.37 0.72 2.15
C LEU A 146 10.48 0.42 1.15
N LEU A 147 10.28 -0.52 0.22
CA LEU A 147 11.21 -0.79 -0.87
C LEU A 147 11.42 0.45 -1.75
N VAL A 148 10.33 1.11 -2.14
CA VAL A 148 10.40 2.37 -2.90
C VAL A 148 11.14 3.44 -2.12
N SER A 149 10.91 3.55 -0.81
CA SER A 149 11.60 4.50 0.06
C SER A 149 13.10 4.23 0.14
N LEU A 150 13.50 2.96 0.27
CA LEU A 150 14.89 2.51 0.24
C LEU A 150 15.55 2.92 -1.08
N CYS A 151 14.94 2.55 -2.21
CA CYS A 151 15.46 2.87 -3.54
C CYS A 151 15.49 4.38 -3.80
N LEU A 152 14.54 5.14 -3.26
CA LEU A 152 14.48 6.60 -3.36
C LEU A 152 15.61 7.27 -2.58
N LEU A 153 16.01 6.69 -1.44
CA LEU A 153 17.15 7.18 -0.67
C LEU A 153 18.48 6.83 -1.33
N ALA A 154 18.59 5.65 -1.94
CA ALA A 154 19.83 5.18 -2.57
C ALA A 154 20.04 5.73 -3.99
N SER A 155 18.97 6.01 -4.75
CA SER A 155 19.02 6.30 -6.18
C SER A 155 18.08 7.44 -6.58
N LYS A 156 17.71 7.54 -7.87
CA LYS A 156 16.77 8.51 -8.42
C LYS A 156 15.32 8.03 -8.31
N ARG A 157 14.39 8.98 -8.31
CA ARG A 157 12.93 8.73 -8.26
C ARG A 157 12.42 7.74 -9.29
N ILE A 158 12.93 7.80 -10.52
CA ILE A 158 12.51 6.91 -11.62
C ILE A 158 12.91 5.46 -11.31
N TRP A 159 14.13 5.24 -10.80
CA TRP A 159 14.57 3.90 -10.40
C TRP A 159 13.79 3.37 -9.20
N ALA A 160 13.42 4.24 -8.25
CA ALA A 160 12.57 3.86 -7.13
C ALA A 160 11.16 3.46 -7.58
N PHE A 161 10.58 4.20 -8.53
CA PHE A 161 9.30 3.84 -9.15
C PHE A 161 9.40 2.49 -9.86
N LEU A 162 10.40 2.31 -10.72
CA LEU A 162 10.60 1.08 -11.48
C LEU A 162 10.82 -0.11 -10.56
N ALA A 163 11.62 0.03 -9.50
CA ALA A 163 11.85 -1.06 -8.54
C ALA A 163 10.53 -1.50 -7.88
N GLY A 164 9.72 -0.57 -7.38
CA GLY A 164 8.43 -0.89 -6.77
C GLY A 164 7.42 -1.47 -7.77
N PHE A 165 7.30 -0.85 -8.95
CA PHE A 165 6.32 -1.24 -9.96
C PHE A 165 6.67 -2.58 -10.62
N VAL A 166 7.93 -2.81 -11.00
CA VAL A 166 8.38 -4.06 -11.62
C VAL A 166 8.27 -5.21 -10.62
N LEU A 167 8.68 -5.01 -9.37
CA LEU A 167 8.59 -6.05 -8.34
C LEU A 167 7.12 -6.39 -8.02
N SER A 168 6.24 -5.40 -7.97
CA SER A 168 4.79 -5.61 -7.91
C SER A 168 4.27 -6.36 -9.15
N GLY A 169 4.75 -6.03 -10.35
CA GLY A 169 4.36 -6.70 -11.59
C GLY A 169 4.82 -8.15 -11.69
N ILE A 170 6.05 -8.46 -11.29
CA ILE A 170 6.56 -9.84 -11.19
C ILE A 170 5.72 -10.63 -10.20
N SER A 171 5.40 -10.05 -9.05
CA SER A 171 4.58 -10.69 -8.03
C SER A 171 3.15 -10.93 -8.51
N TYR A 172 2.56 -9.95 -9.18
CA TYR A 172 1.26 -10.11 -9.84
C TYR A 172 1.30 -11.26 -10.86
N PHE A 173 2.31 -11.31 -11.72
CA PHE A 173 2.48 -12.38 -12.71
C PHE A 173 2.64 -13.76 -12.06
N LEU A 174 3.44 -13.88 -11.01
CA LEU A 174 3.58 -15.13 -10.25
C LEU A 174 2.24 -15.56 -9.64
N ASN A 175 1.48 -14.63 -9.09
CA ASN A 175 0.20 -14.92 -8.45
C ASN A 175 -0.88 -15.38 -9.45
N VAL A 176 -0.92 -14.78 -10.65
CA VAL A 176 -1.81 -15.19 -11.73
C VAL A 176 -1.47 -16.60 -12.21
N ASN A 177 -0.20 -16.96 -12.22
CA ASN A 177 0.27 -18.30 -12.58
C ASN A 177 0.27 -19.29 -11.40
N HIS A 178 -0.43 -19.00 -10.30
CA HIS A 178 -0.52 -19.85 -9.10
C HIS A 178 0.83 -20.19 -8.43
N HIS A 179 1.85 -19.36 -8.66
CA HIS A 179 3.11 -19.42 -7.95
C HIS A 179 3.12 -18.52 -6.71
N PHE A 180 4.07 -18.77 -5.81
CA PHE A 180 4.30 -17.94 -4.64
C PHE A 180 4.63 -16.50 -5.06
N SER A 181 3.78 -15.54 -4.68
CA SER A 181 3.91 -14.15 -5.11
C SER A 181 4.30 -13.19 -4.01
N LEU A 182 4.15 -13.59 -2.75
CA LEU A 182 4.48 -12.84 -1.54
C LEU A 182 3.64 -11.57 -1.32
N PHE A 183 3.42 -10.71 -2.30
CA PHE A 183 2.60 -9.49 -2.17
C PHE A 183 1.14 -9.67 -2.60
N TYR A 184 0.81 -10.74 -3.34
CA TYR A 184 -0.54 -11.03 -3.82
C TYR A 184 -1.13 -12.32 -3.25
N ASP A 185 -0.46 -12.94 -2.27
CA ASP A 185 -0.90 -14.21 -1.66
C ASP A 185 -2.08 -14.05 -0.69
N PHE A 186 -2.58 -12.82 -0.48
CA PHE A 186 -3.82 -12.55 0.27
C PHE A 186 -5.07 -13.24 -0.32
N LEU A 187 -4.95 -13.87 -1.50
CA LEU A 187 -6.03 -14.59 -2.18
C LEU A 187 -5.92 -16.10 -2.15
N ILE A 188 -4.97 -16.65 -1.38
CA ILE A 188 -4.94 -18.08 -1.11
C ILE A 188 -6.23 -18.49 -0.40
N ASP A 189 -6.79 -19.64 -0.78
CA ASP A 189 -8.04 -20.16 -0.23
C ASP A 189 -7.86 -20.69 1.21
N ASP A 190 -6.68 -21.23 1.53
CA ASP A 190 -6.33 -21.74 2.85
C ASP A 190 -5.81 -20.64 3.79
N LEU A 191 -6.69 -20.14 4.65
CA LEU A 191 -6.39 -19.14 5.69
C LEU A 191 -5.28 -19.62 6.66
N GLY A 192 -5.17 -20.91 6.94
CA GLY A 192 -4.14 -21.49 7.80
C GLY A 192 -2.75 -21.32 7.19
N THR A 193 -2.60 -21.63 5.90
CA THR A 193 -1.33 -21.40 5.18
C THR A 193 -0.98 -19.92 5.10
N LEU A 194 -1.98 -19.05 4.89
CA LEU A 194 -1.79 -17.60 4.89
C LEU A 194 -1.20 -17.12 6.22
N LEU A 195 -1.80 -17.53 7.34
CA LEU A 195 -1.43 -17.10 8.69
C LEU A 195 -0.10 -17.69 9.18
N LEU A 196 0.14 -18.98 8.95
CA LEU A 196 1.29 -19.69 9.52
C LEU A 196 2.56 -19.58 8.68
N SER A 197 2.44 -19.42 7.35
CA SER A 197 3.59 -19.42 6.46
C SER A 197 3.81 -18.09 5.75
N ARG A 198 2.75 -17.51 5.15
CA ARG A 198 2.91 -16.34 4.26
C ARG A 198 3.00 -15.02 5.02
N LEU A 199 2.18 -14.85 6.06
CA LEU A 199 2.16 -13.63 6.87
C LEU A 199 3.45 -13.41 7.67
N PRO A 200 4.05 -14.43 8.33
CA PRO A 200 5.33 -14.26 9.01
C PRO A 200 6.45 -13.87 8.06
N ILE A 201 6.52 -14.51 6.88
CA ILE A 201 7.52 -14.18 5.85
C ILE A 201 7.37 -12.71 5.41
N LEU A 202 6.15 -12.26 5.11
CA LEU A 202 5.89 -10.87 4.73
C LEU A 202 6.29 -9.90 5.85
N LEU A 203 5.97 -10.23 7.09
CA LEU A 203 6.32 -9.41 8.26
C LEU A 203 7.84 -9.32 8.46
N SER A 204 8.57 -10.43 8.28
CA SER A 204 10.04 -10.43 8.27
C SER A 204 10.61 -9.51 7.19
N ILE A 205 10.02 -9.50 6.00
CA ILE A 205 10.44 -8.62 4.90
C ILE A 205 10.16 -7.15 5.22
N VAL A 206 8.98 -6.83 5.78
CA VAL A 206 8.65 -5.47 6.22
C VAL A 206 9.68 -4.97 7.25
N LEU A 207 10.00 -5.79 8.26
CA LEU A 207 11.00 -5.45 9.27
C LEU A 207 12.39 -5.28 8.65
N PHE A 208 12.80 -6.18 7.76
CA PHE A 208 14.07 -6.10 7.05
C PHE A 208 14.19 -4.81 6.22
N LEU A 209 13.15 -4.46 5.46
CA LEU A 209 13.12 -3.23 4.67
C LEU A 209 13.13 -1.98 5.56
N ALA A 210 12.41 -2.01 6.70
CA ALA A 210 12.44 -0.90 7.65
C ALA A 210 13.86 -0.66 8.20
N VAL A 211 14.56 -1.74 8.57
CA VAL A 211 15.97 -1.67 8.99
C VAL A 211 16.86 -1.16 7.85
N GLY A 212 16.66 -1.64 6.62
CA GLY A 212 17.42 -1.18 5.45
C GLY A 212 17.25 0.32 5.19
N VAL A 213 16.03 0.84 5.28
CA VAL A 213 15.74 2.27 5.13
C VAL A 213 16.43 3.06 6.25
N GLN A 214 16.40 2.57 7.49
CA GLN A 214 17.08 3.21 8.61
C GLN A 214 18.60 3.23 8.41
N MET A 215 19.19 2.14 7.90
CA MET A 215 20.61 2.06 7.58
C MET A 215 21.00 3.03 6.46
N GLU A 216 20.20 3.17 5.41
CA GLU A 216 20.48 4.14 4.33
C GLU A 216 20.37 5.60 4.79
N ILE A 217 19.46 5.90 5.72
CA ILE A 217 19.43 7.22 6.36
C ILE A 217 20.70 7.43 7.18
N ALA A 218 21.13 6.42 7.96
CA ALA A 218 22.33 6.49 8.79
C ALA A 218 23.63 6.52 7.97
N ARG A 219 23.70 5.85 6.81
CA ARG A 219 24.87 5.85 5.94
C ARG A 219 25.21 7.24 5.44
N LYS A 220 24.19 8.05 5.15
CA LYS A 220 24.40 9.44 4.75
C LYS A 220 25.04 10.27 5.87
N ASP A 221 25.06 9.79 7.13
CA ASP A 221 25.65 10.47 8.30
C ASP A 221 27.18 10.56 8.27
N TRP A 222 27.82 9.96 7.26
CA TRP A 222 29.24 10.05 6.92
C TRP A 222 29.44 10.82 5.61
#